data_AF-A0A227KS96-F1
#
_entry.id   AF-A0A227KS96-F1
#
_cell.length_a   1.000
_cell.length_b   1.000
_cell.length_c   1.000
_cell.angle_alpha   90.00
_cell.angle_beta   90.00
_cell.angle_gamma   90.00
#
_symmetry.space_group_name_H-M   'P 1'
#
loop_
_entity.id
_entity.type
_entity.pdbx_description
1 polymer ?
#
loop_
_entity_poly.entity_id
_entity_poly.type
_entity_poly.pdbx_seq_one_letter_code
_entity_poly.pdbx_strand_id
1 'polypeptide(L)'
;MKPWKDCRDREKYDPDNLLLLSAHFDKLFDRGLISFHNNGKILISPLLSKAERERLNLCGNEKLENVPSSKMCDYLKFHRKMHGFK
;
A
#
# COMPACT_ATOMS: atom_id res chain seq x y z
N MET A 1 -4.24 -1.19 -2.91
CA MET A 1 -5.69 -1.06 -3.13
C MET A 1 -6.06 -1.86 -4.36
N LYS A 2 -7.34 -2.14 -4.59
CA LYS A 2 -7.74 -2.86 -5.80
C LYS A 2 -7.71 -1.87 -6.96
N PRO A 3 -6.96 -2.14 -8.05
CA PRO A 3 -6.86 -1.21 -9.17
C PRO A 3 -8.23 -0.96 -9.80
N TRP A 4 -8.46 0.26 -10.29
CA TRP A 4 -9.74 0.65 -10.90
C TRP A 4 -10.21 -0.29 -12.00
N LYS A 5 -9.27 -0.86 -12.76
CA LYS A 5 -9.52 -1.82 -13.84
C LYS A 5 -10.13 -3.14 -13.35
N ASP A 6 -9.86 -3.52 -12.11
CA ASP A 6 -10.31 -4.78 -11.51
C ASP A 6 -11.51 -4.59 -10.56
N CYS A 7 -11.84 -3.35 -10.21
CA CYS A 7 -12.96 -3.00 -9.32
C CYS A 7 -14.32 -3.25 -9.97
N ARG A 8 -15.23 -3.88 -9.20
CA ARG A 8 -16.68 -3.85 -9.48
C ARG A 8 -17.18 -2.41 -9.30
N ASP A 9 -18.28 -2.04 -9.93
CA ASP A 9 -18.75 -0.64 -9.94
C ASP A 9 -18.97 -0.04 -8.54
N ARG A 10 -19.37 -0.85 -7.56
CA ARG A 10 -19.53 -0.40 -6.16
C ARG A 10 -18.20 -0.18 -5.43
N GLU A 11 -17.11 -0.82 -5.87
CA GLU A 11 -15.78 -0.75 -5.26
C GLU A 11 -14.98 0.46 -5.77
N LYS A 12 -15.40 1.09 -6.87
CA LYS A 12 -14.76 2.27 -7.47
C LYS A 12 -14.89 3.52 -6.62
N TYR A 13 -15.97 3.64 -5.86
CA TYR A 13 -16.29 4.80 -5.01
C TYR A 13 -16.27 4.45 -3.51
N ASP A 14 -15.72 3.29 -3.17
CA ASP A 14 -15.67 2.80 -1.80
C ASP A 14 -14.58 3.54 -1.02
N PRO A 15 -14.89 4.28 0.05
CA PRO A 15 -13.89 4.99 0.84
C PRO A 15 -12.83 4.06 1.42
N ASP A 16 -13.20 2.81 1.71
CA ASP A 16 -12.25 1.79 2.18
C ASP A 16 -11.30 1.31 1.09
N ASN A 17 -11.59 1.59 -0.19
CA ASN A 17 -10.68 1.35 -1.32
C ASN A 17 -9.80 2.58 -1.65
N LEU A 18 -9.88 3.66 -0.87
CA LEU A 18 -9.04 4.84 -1.00
C LEU A 18 -7.96 4.86 0.09
N LEU A 19 -6.73 5.18 -0.31
CA LEU A 19 -5.61 5.37 0.62
C LEU A 19 -4.90 6.67 0.27
N LEU A 20 -4.96 7.64 1.17
CA LEU A 20 -4.29 8.93 0.98
C LEU A 20 -2.80 8.80 1.32
N LEU A 21 -1.96 9.04 0.34
CA LEU A 21 -0.50 9.01 0.44
C LEU A 21 0.08 10.29 -0.15
N SER A 22 1.29 10.65 0.27
CA SER A 22 2.04 11.69 -0.46
C SER A 22 2.46 11.16 -1.84
N ALA A 23 2.66 12.05 -2.81
CA ALA A 23 2.90 11.68 -4.20
C ALA A 23 4.06 10.67 -4.39
N HIS A 24 5.07 10.73 -3.53
CA HIS A 24 6.18 9.79 -3.59
C HIS A 24 5.78 8.38 -3.11
N PHE A 25 5.07 8.28 -1.98
CA PHE A 25 4.58 7.00 -1.46
C PHE A 25 3.51 6.40 -2.38
N ASP A 26 2.65 7.23 -2.95
CA ASP A 26 1.65 6.82 -3.95
C ASP A 26 2.32 6.11 -5.14
N LYS A 27 3.38 6.71 -5.70
CA LYS A 27 4.11 6.10 -6.81
C LYS A 27 4.80 4.78 -6.46
N LEU A 28 5.34 4.68 -5.24
CA LEU A 28 5.96 3.46 -4.74
C LEU A 28 4.92 2.36 -4.51
N PHE A 29 3.75 2.74 -4.01
CA PHE A 29 2.64 1.82 -3.74
C PHE A 29 2.09 1.25 -5.04
N ASP A 30 1.77 2.10 -6.01
CA ASP A 30 1.27 1.70 -7.34
C ASP A 30 2.23 0.76 -8.09
N ARG A 31 3.53 0.91 -7.86
CA ARG A 31 4.57 0.05 -8.45
C ARG A 31 4.82 -1.24 -7.67
N GLY A 32 4.14 -1.45 -6.54
CA GLY A 32 4.37 -2.59 -5.66
C GLY A 32 5.74 -2.58 -4.98
N LEU A 33 6.36 -1.40 -4.83
CA LEU A 33 7.62 -1.23 -4.09
C LEU A 33 7.38 -1.08 -2.58
N ILE A 34 6.20 -0.61 -2.20
CA ILE A 34 5.72 -0.61 -0.82
C ILE A 34 4.29 -1.14 -0.73
N SER A 35 3.91 -1.59 0.46
CA SER A 35 2.52 -1.88 0.82
C SER A 35 2.33 -1.62 2.32
N PHE A 36 1.18 -2.00 2.87
CA PHE A 36 0.89 -1.84 4.30
C PHE A 36 0.31 -3.13 4.87
N HIS A 37 0.68 -3.44 6.12
CA HIS A 37 0.07 -4.49 6.92
C HIS A 37 -1.30 -4.03 7.45
N ASN A 38 -2.12 -4.96 7.94
CA ASN A 38 -3.45 -4.67 8.47
C ASN A 38 -3.43 -3.77 9.73
N ASN A 39 -2.26 -3.61 10.36
CA ASN A 39 -2.06 -2.69 11.49
C ASN A 39 -1.54 -1.31 11.04
N GLY A 40 -1.50 -1.05 9.73
CA GLY A 40 -1.03 0.19 9.14
C GLY A 40 0.49 0.32 9.00
N LYS A 41 1.30 -0.64 9.49
CA LYS A 41 2.77 -0.59 9.30
C LYS A 41 3.15 -0.79 7.84
N ILE A 42 4.14 -0.04 7.38
CA ILE A 42 4.67 -0.18 6.03
C ILE A 42 5.32 -1.56 5.82
N LEU A 43 5.19 -2.08 4.61
CA LEU A 43 5.91 -3.22 4.11
C LEU A 43 6.74 -2.73 2.93
N ILE A 44 8.04 -3.03 2.93
CA ILE A 44 8.94 -2.60 1.86
C ILE A 44 9.34 -3.81 1.03
N SER A 45 9.25 -3.68 -0.29
CA SER A 45 9.60 -4.75 -1.22
C SER A 45 11.10 -5.07 -1.14
N PRO A 46 11.50 -6.35 -1.22
CA PRO A 46 12.91 -6.75 -1.28
C PRO A 46 13.63 -6.24 -2.54
N LEU A 47 12.89 -5.74 -3.53
CA LEU A 47 13.44 -5.09 -4.72
C LEU A 47 14.12 -3.75 -4.42
N LEU A 48 13.82 -3.13 -3.27
CA LEU A 48 14.48 -1.90 -2.83
C LEU A 48 15.70 -2.22 -1.97
N SER A 49 16.89 -1.90 -2.49
CA SER A 49 18.14 -1.96 -1.75
C SER A 49 18.13 -1.01 -0.54
N LYS A 50 19.06 -1.21 0.40
CA LYS A 50 19.20 -0.31 1.55
C LYS A 50 19.50 1.13 1.12
N ALA A 51 20.38 1.31 0.14
CA ALA A 51 20.75 2.63 -0.37
C ALA A 51 19.58 3.34 -1.06
N GLU A 52 18.74 2.61 -1.80
CA GLU A 52 17.52 3.17 -2.38
C GLU A 52 16.53 3.58 -1.31
N ARG A 53 16.31 2.74 -0.29
CA ARG A 53 15.46 3.09 0.85
C ARG A 53 15.89 4.38 1.53
N GLU A 54 17.19 4.54 1.78
CA GLU A 54 17.75 5.77 2.37
C GLU A 54 17.50 7.00 1.47
N ARG A 55 17.74 6.89 0.15
CA ARG A 55 17.45 7.98 -0.80
C ARG A 55 15.98 8.34 -0.88
N LEU A 56 15.10 7.36 -0.68
CA LEU A 56 13.65 7.53 -0.71
C LEU A 56 13.08 7.94 0.66
N ASN A 57 13.94 8.12 1.68
CA ASN A 57 13.55 8.37 3.08
C ASN A 57 12.59 7.30 3.63
N LEU A 58 12.85 6.03 3.32
CA LEU A 58 12.13 4.86 3.84
C LEU A 58 12.95 4.22 4.96
N CYS A 59 12.53 4.47 6.20
CA CYS A 59 13.16 3.98 7.42
C CYS A 59 12.62 2.60 7.83
N GLY A 60 11.46 2.18 7.30
CA GLY A 60 10.77 0.93 7.66
C GLY A 60 9.91 1.02 8.91
N ASN A 61 9.84 2.20 9.53
CA ASN A 61 9.04 2.48 10.72
C ASN A 61 7.78 3.29 10.39
N GLU A 62 7.57 3.61 9.11
CA GLU A 62 6.40 4.34 8.64
C GLU A 62 5.13 3.54 8.94
N LYS A 63 4.09 4.28 9.32
CA LYS A 63 2.77 3.74 9.56
C LYS A 63 1.72 4.70 9.06
N LEU A 64 0.58 4.14 8.66
CA LEU A 64 -0.63 4.93 8.45
C LEU A 64 -1.04 5.57 9.78
N GLU A 65 -1.53 6.81 9.71
CA GLU A 65 -2.01 7.55 10.87
C GLU A 65 -3.22 6.85 11.50
N ASN A 66 -4.14 6.39 10.65
CA ASN A 66 -5.31 5.63 11.05
C ASN A 66 -5.08 4.13 10.83
N VAL A 67 -5.57 3.33 11.77
CA VAL A 67 -5.59 1.88 11.61
C VAL A 67 -6.56 1.54 10.47
N PRO A 68 -6.14 0.73 9.47
CA PRO A 68 -7.03 0.30 8.40
C PRO A 68 -8.28 -0.38 8.93
N SER A 69 -9.44 -0.06 8.35
CA SER A 69 -10.68 -0.79 8.61
C SER A 69 -10.56 -2.26 8.15
N SER A 70 -11.46 -3.13 8.61
CA SER A 70 -11.50 -4.53 8.13
C SER A 70 -11.64 -4.60 6.60
N LYS A 71 -12.43 -3.70 6.01
CA LYS A 71 -12.68 -3.70 4.57
C LYS A 71 -11.48 -3.15 3.79
N MET A 72 -10.81 -2.12 4.30
CA MET A 72 -9.54 -1.66 3.76
C MET A 72 -8.46 -2.74 3.85
N CYS A 73 -8.44 -3.53 4.93
CA CYS A 73 -7.54 -4.68 5.05
C CYS A 73 -7.73 -5.70 3.92
N ASP A 74 -8.96 -5.92 3.45
CA ASP A 74 -9.22 -6.81 2.31
C ASP A 74 -8.63 -6.25 1.00
N TYR A 75 -8.77 -4.95 0.76
CA TYR A 75 -8.15 -4.27 -0.39
C TYR A 75 -6.62 -4.25 -0.31
N LEU A 76 -6.06 -4.05 0.88
CA LEU A 76 -4.61 -4.15 1.13
C LEU A 76 -4.13 -5.58 0.92
N LYS A 77 -4.89 -6.59 1.36
CA LYS A 77 -4.57 -8.01 1.13
C LYS A 77 -4.54 -8.35 -0.36
N PHE A 78 -5.50 -7.83 -1.13
CA PHE A 78 -5.50 -7.99 -2.59
C PHE A 78 -4.23 -7.40 -3.21
N HIS A 79 -3.87 -6.18 -2.83
CA HIS A 79 -2.66 -5.51 -3.32
C HIS A 79 -1.38 -6.27 -2.95
N ARG A 80 -1.26 -6.72 -1.70
CA ARG A 80 -0.12 -7.54 -1.25
C ARG A 80 0.01 -8.80 -2.10
N LYS A 81 -1.09 -9.51 -2.35
CA LYS A 81 -1.10 -10.70 -3.21
C LYS A 81 -0.70 -10.39 -4.65
N MET A 82 -1.21 -9.29 -5.21
CA MET A 82 -0.93 -8.88 -6.59
C MET A 82 0.56 -8.56 -6.80
N HIS A 83 1.20 -7.92 -5.83
CA HIS A 83 2.60 -7.50 -5.91
C HIS A 83 3.59 -8.44 -5.16
N GLY A 84 3.13 -9.60 -4.70
CA GLY A 84 4.00 -10.62 -4.09
C GLY A 84 4.51 -10.30 -2.69
N PHE A 85 3.86 -9.40 -1.95
CA PHE A 85 4.15 -9.18 -0.52
C PHE A 85 3.62 -10.36 0.29
N LYS A 86 4.48 -10.94 1.14
CA LYS A 86 4.12 -12.00 2.09
C LYS A 86 3.49 -11.43 3.35
#